data_AF-A0A7W1EK60-F1
#
_entry.id   AF-A0A7W1EK60-F1
#
_cell.length_a   1.000
_cell.length_b   1.000
_cell.length_c   1.000
_cell.angle_alpha   90.00
_cell.angle_beta   90.00
_cell.angle_gamma   90.00
#
_symmetry.space_group_name_H-M   'P 1'
#
loop_
_entity.id
_entity.type
_entity.pdbx_description
1 polymer ?
#
loop_
_entity_poly.entity_id
_entity_poly.type
_entity_poly.pdbx_seq_one_letter_code
_entity_poly.pdbx_strand_id
1 'polypeptide(L)'
;MRRTRLLVAALPLLIGACDDNPTLGRGSSAGTGVTTASVRLVNATGTPLDLVSGGRTESANGAIAPGSISTCVAVDPATTSVAVQQTGATQPITRFTQGFLAGTAYTIIAYPTPTGSIQLSTLSTVATTSPNFTPVAGQAQLRVFNGTGFGTYDVYVTGSGAPLTTANAINVTPGTGTALITAPAGTTQVRLTNAGSQTVVFDAGAQSFATTAPSVLVIAPSTVTGALRSFVVPSC
;
A
#
# COMPACT_ATOMS: atom_id res chain seq x y z
N MET A 1 47.47 -78.72 -10.57
CA MET A 1 47.30 -77.67 -9.55
C MET A 1 46.54 -76.51 -10.18
N ARG A 2 45.30 -76.29 -9.73
CA ARG A 2 44.30 -75.41 -10.37
C ARG A 2 44.54 -73.94 -10.01
N ARG A 3 44.46 -73.08 -11.03
CA ARG A 3 44.48 -71.62 -10.94
C ARG A 3 43.11 -71.11 -10.49
N THR A 4 43.06 -70.23 -9.49
CA THR A 4 41.85 -69.44 -9.19
C THR A 4 42.28 -67.99 -8.97
N ARG A 5 41.85 -67.13 -9.90
CA ARG A 5 42.05 -65.68 -9.90
C ARG A 5 40.97 -65.07 -9.01
N LEU A 6 41.36 -64.24 -8.04
CA LEU A 6 40.44 -63.43 -7.24
C LEU A 6 40.38 -62.02 -7.85
N LEU A 7 39.19 -61.59 -8.24
CA LEU A 7 38.87 -60.26 -8.74
C LEU A 7 38.67 -59.33 -7.54
N VAL A 8 39.42 -58.22 -7.46
CA VAL A 8 39.20 -57.15 -6.48
C VAL A 8 38.34 -56.06 -7.14
N ALA A 9 37.13 -55.86 -6.65
CA ALA A 9 36.26 -54.75 -7.05
C ALA A 9 36.47 -53.58 -6.08
N ALA A 10 37.00 -52.46 -6.58
CA ALA A 10 37.15 -51.23 -5.84
C ALA A 10 35.88 -50.38 -5.95
N LEU A 11 35.24 -50.08 -4.82
CA LEU A 11 34.19 -49.07 -4.70
C LEU A 11 34.82 -47.70 -4.41
N PRO A 12 34.53 -46.63 -5.17
CA PRO A 12 34.92 -45.28 -4.77
C PRO A 12 33.91 -44.71 -3.75
N LEU A 13 34.42 -44.31 -2.59
CA LEU A 13 33.75 -43.42 -1.65
C LEU A 13 33.77 -42.00 -2.22
N LEU A 14 32.60 -41.46 -2.55
CA LEU A 14 32.41 -40.03 -2.82
C LEU A 14 32.25 -39.31 -1.48
N ILE A 15 33.30 -38.60 -1.07
CA ILE A 15 33.24 -37.63 0.03
C ILE A 15 32.77 -36.31 -0.60
N GLY A 16 31.52 -35.93 -0.35
CA GLY A 16 31.03 -34.58 -0.63
C GLY A 16 31.57 -33.64 0.44
N ALA A 17 32.53 -32.79 0.07
CA ALA A 17 32.93 -31.65 0.89
C ALA A 17 31.87 -30.55 0.75
N CYS A 18 31.23 -30.18 1.86
CA CYS A 18 30.52 -28.92 1.98
C CYS A 18 31.58 -27.84 2.27
N ASP A 19 31.92 -27.03 1.26
CA ASP A 19 32.65 -25.79 1.47
C ASP A 19 31.64 -24.69 1.85
N ASP A 20 31.67 -24.30 3.12
CA ASP A 20 31.01 -23.07 3.60
C ASP A 20 31.91 -21.88 3.27
N ASN A 21 31.60 -21.16 2.20
CA ASN A 21 32.16 -19.83 1.97
C ASN A 21 31.11 -18.87 1.39
N PRO A 22 30.50 -17.98 2.21
CA PRO A 22 29.63 -16.94 1.68
C PRO A 22 30.47 -15.71 1.29
N THR A 23 31.19 -15.79 0.17
CA THR A 23 31.70 -14.59 -0.52
C THR A 23 30.82 -14.25 -1.71
N LEU A 24 30.00 -13.21 -1.51
CA LEU A 24 29.40 -12.29 -2.49
C LEU A 24 29.55 -12.67 -3.99
N GLY A 25 28.46 -13.10 -4.61
CA GLY A 25 28.36 -13.28 -6.06
C GLY A 25 26.91 -13.16 -6.54
N ARG A 26 26.59 -12.02 -7.17
CA ARG A 26 25.36 -11.82 -7.94
C ARG A 26 25.37 -12.75 -9.16
N GLY A 27 24.28 -13.50 -9.38
CA GLY A 27 24.05 -14.30 -10.59
C GLY A 27 22.64 -14.91 -10.65
N SER A 28 21.80 -14.33 -11.50
CA SER A 28 20.42 -14.73 -11.90
C SER A 28 20.41 -16.11 -12.61
N SER A 29 19.35 -16.92 -12.76
CA SER A 29 17.90 -16.78 -12.70
C SER A 29 17.25 -18.18 -12.53
N ALA A 30 16.39 -18.34 -11.52
CA ALA A 30 15.31 -19.34 -11.44
C ALA A 30 14.24 -18.70 -10.53
N GLY A 31 12.98 -18.67 -10.96
CA GLY A 31 11.93 -17.79 -10.40
C GLY A 31 11.94 -17.67 -8.87
N THR A 32 12.51 -16.57 -8.37
CA THR A 32 12.42 -16.18 -6.97
C THR A 32 10.98 -15.76 -6.72
N GLY A 33 10.16 -16.68 -6.24
CA GLY A 33 8.87 -16.34 -5.67
C GLY A 33 9.08 -15.21 -4.69
N VAL A 34 8.43 -14.07 -4.91
CA VAL A 34 8.53 -12.93 -4.00
C VAL A 34 8.06 -13.41 -2.64
N THR A 35 8.95 -13.51 -1.66
CA THR A 35 8.64 -14.07 -0.33
C THR A 35 8.08 -13.01 0.62
N THR A 36 8.22 -11.73 0.27
CA THR A 36 7.79 -10.60 1.09
C THR A 36 6.54 -9.93 0.54
N ALA A 37 5.77 -9.29 1.41
CA ALA A 37 4.81 -8.26 1.02
C ALA A 37 5.47 -6.88 1.16
N SER A 38 4.96 -5.87 0.46
CA SER A 38 5.39 -4.48 0.63
C SER A 38 4.29 -3.70 1.32
N VAL A 39 4.64 -2.98 2.39
CA VAL A 39 3.66 -2.23 3.20
C VAL A 39 4.12 -0.78 3.35
N ARG A 40 3.17 0.15 3.27
CA ARG A 40 3.39 1.53 3.68
C ARG A 40 2.27 2.06 4.55
N LEU A 41 2.57 3.08 5.35
CA LEU A 41 1.59 3.81 6.14
C LEU A 41 1.27 5.16 5.50
N VAL A 42 -0.01 5.49 5.49
CA VAL A 42 -0.56 6.80 5.20
C VAL A 42 -1.11 7.39 6.49
N ASN A 43 -0.65 8.58 6.85
CA ASN A 43 -1.17 9.30 8.00
C ASN A 43 -2.27 10.30 7.59
N ALA A 44 -3.51 9.85 7.55
CA ALA A 44 -4.68 10.70 7.38
C ALA A 44 -5.19 11.31 8.71
N THR A 45 -4.44 11.19 9.81
CA THR A 45 -4.81 11.72 11.13
C THR A 45 -4.27 13.14 11.37
N GLY A 46 -4.41 13.64 12.61
CA GLY A 46 -3.85 14.91 13.07
C GLY A 46 -2.58 14.78 13.94
N THR A 47 -2.09 13.57 14.23
CA THR A 47 -0.92 13.34 15.09
C THR A 47 0.17 12.55 14.35
N PRO A 48 1.47 12.77 14.63
CA PRO A 48 2.54 11.94 14.07
C PRO A 48 2.39 10.46 14.45
N LEU A 49 2.70 9.58 13.49
CA LEU A 49 2.59 8.13 13.64
C LEU A 49 3.89 7.44 13.28
N ASP A 50 4.11 6.26 13.87
CA ASP A 50 5.19 5.36 13.49
C ASP A 50 4.60 4.10 12.83
N LEU A 51 5.25 3.65 11.76
CA LEU A 51 5.08 2.30 11.21
C LEU A 51 6.19 1.42 11.77
N VAL A 52 5.78 0.44 12.57
CA VAL A 52 6.67 -0.52 13.23
C VAL A 52 6.64 -1.83 12.43
N SER A 53 7.81 -2.40 12.15
CA SER A 53 7.96 -3.70 11.51
C SER A 53 9.00 -4.52 12.26
N GLY A 54 8.74 -5.80 12.53
CA GLY A 54 9.67 -6.63 13.31
C GLY A 54 9.93 -6.10 14.73
N GLY A 55 9.01 -5.32 15.30
CA GLY A 55 9.16 -4.68 16.61
C GLY A 55 10.10 -3.46 16.62
N ARG A 56 10.49 -2.93 15.46
CA ARG A 56 11.35 -1.75 15.33
C ARG A 56 10.71 -0.67 14.46
N THR A 57 10.97 0.58 14.79
CA THR A 57 10.63 1.73 13.95
C THR A 57 11.86 2.13 13.15
N GLU A 58 11.83 1.89 11.85
CA GLU A 58 12.88 2.38 10.95
C GLU A 58 12.83 3.92 10.86
N SER A 59 13.98 4.58 10.69
CA SER A 59 14.06 6.05 10.74
C SER A 59 13.17 6.75 9.70
N ALA A 60 13.01 6.17 8.51
CA ALA A 60 12.13 6.68 7.46
C ALA A 60 10.62 6.38 7.67
N ASN A 61 10.30 5.67 8.74
CA ASN A 61 8.96 5.19 9.09
C ASN A 61 8.54 5.59 10.52
N GLY A 62 9.35 6.41 11.20
CA GLY A 62 8.98 7.07 12.45
C GLY A 62 8.53 8.52 12.21
N ALA A 63 7.76 9.05 13.15
CA ALA A 63 7.29 10.44 13.16
C ALA A 63 6.66 10.91 11.83
N ILE A 64 5.92 10.01 11.16
CA ILE A 64 5.23 10.29 9.91
C ILE A 64 4.19 11.37 10.18
N ALA A 65 4.42 12.58 9.67
CA ALA A 65 3.59 13.73 9.94
C ALA A 65 2.15 13.58 9.38
N PRO A 66 1.16 14.31 9.93
CA PRO A 66 -0.17 14.43 9.35
C PRO A 66 -0.12 14.77 7.85
N GLY A 67 -0.85 14.00 7.04
CA GLY A 67 -0.91 14.17 5.59
C GLY A 67 0.31 13.64 4.84
N SER A 68 1.22 12.97 5.53
CA SER A 68 2.41 12.34 4.94
C SER A 68 2.26 10.83 4.85
N ILE A 69 3.17 10.24 4.09
CA ILE A 69 3.24 8.81 3.81
C ILE A 69 4.63 8.29 4.13
N SER A 70 4.69 7.05 4.61
CA SER A 70 5.94 6.37 4.93
C SER A 70 6.64 5.86 3.67
N THR A 71 7.88 5.40 3.81
CA THR A 71 8.52 4.57 2.78
C THR A 71 7.91 3.17 2.77
N CYS A 72 8.10 2.43 1.68
CA CYS A 72 7.67 1.05 1.60
C CYS A 72 8.62 0.15 2.38
N VAL A 73 8.06 -0.69 3.24
CA VAL A 73 8.76 -1.67 4.06
C VAL A 73 8.45 -3.05 3.54
N ALA A 74 9.48 -3.87 3.31
CA ALA A 74 9.30 -5.29 3.05
C ALA A 74 8.95 -5.99 4.36
N VAL A 75 7.87 -6.77 4.35
CA VAL A 75 7.39 -7.50 5.53
C VAL A 75 7.27 -8.97 5.18
N ASP A 76 7.61 -9.83 6.12
CA ASP A 76 7.41 -11.26 5.98
C ASP A 76 5.92 -11.60 6.25
N PRO A 77 5.18 -12.11 5.24
CA PRO A 77 3.80 -12.55 5.37
C PRO A 77 3.57 -13.55 6.51
N ALA A 78 4.58 -14.36 6.85
CA ALA A 78 4.47 -15.41 7.86
C ALA A 78 4.56 -14.89 9.30
N THR A 79 5.13 -13.70 9.53
CA THR A 79 5.39 -13.19 10.90
C THR A 79 4.45 -12.08 11.35
N THR A 80 3.66 -11.47 10.44
CA THR A 80 2.64 -10.43 10.72
C THR A 80 3.10 -9.31 11.68
N SER A 81 4.39 -8.96 11.68
CA SER A 81 4.99 -8.09 12.70
C SER A 81 4.80 -6.58 12.47
N VAL A 82 3.78 -6.20 11.71
CA VAL A 82 3.48 -4.80 11.40
C VAL A 82 2.56 -4.20 12.44
N ALA A 83 2.91 -3.03 12.95
CA ALA A 83 2.05 -2.26 13.84
C ALA A 83 2.12 -0.77 13.50
N VAL A 84 1.07 -0.05 13.89
CA VAL A 84 1.03 1.41 13.83
C VAL A 84 0.84 1.93 15.25
N GLN A 85 1.66 2.90 15.63
CA GLN A 85 1.60 3.52 16.95
C GLN A 85 1.68 5.04 16.83
N GLN A 86 1.19 5.76 17.83
CA GLN A 86 1.48 7.19 17.93
C GLN A 86 2.97 7.36 18.27
N THR A 87 3.61 8.37 17.68
CA THR A 87 5.04 8.59 17.94
C THR A 87 5.30 8.81 19.42
N GLY A 88 6.25 8.04 19.98
CA GLY A 88 6.57 8.05 21.41
C GLY A 88 5.68 7.16 22.29
N ALA A 89 4.65 6.52 21.74
CA ALA A 89 3.87 5.52 22.45
C ALA A 89 4.63 4.18 22.54
N THR A 90 4.34 3.40 23.58
CA THR A 90 4.88 2.04 23.78
C THR A 90 3.91 0.95 23.36
N GLN A 91 2.69 1.32 22.99
CA GLN A 91 1.63 0.40 22.59
C GLN A 91 1.06 0.79 21.23
N PRO A 92 0.75 -0.19 20.36
CA PRO A 92 0.15 0.09 19.06
C PRO A 92 -1.29 0.57 19.20
N ILE A 93 -1.70 1.47 18.30
CA ILE A 93 -3.07 2.03 18.21
C ILE A 93 -4.10 0.91 18.02
N THR A 94 -3.74 -0.12 17.27
CA THR A 94 -4.49 -1.37 17.11
C THR A 94 -3.52 -2.42 16.64
N ARG A 95 -3.60 -3.64 17.19
CA ARG A 95 -2.79 -4.76 16.71
C ARG A 95 -3.34 -5.18 15.36
N PHE A 96 -2.54 -5.01 14.31
CA PHE A 96 -2.89 -5.38 12.95
C PHE A 96 -3.06 -6.91 12.91
N THR A 97 -4.27 -7.41 12.64
CA THR A 97 -4.56 -8.86 12.55
C THR A 97 -4.60 -9.35 11.10
N GLN A 98 -4.49 -8.43 10.13
CA GLN A 98 -4.58 -8.77 8.73
C GLN A 98 -3.30 -9.46 8.27
N GLY A 99 -3.44 -10.68 7.74
CA GLY A 99 -2.37 -11.38 7.05
C GLY A 99 -2.05 -10.69 5.73
N PHE A 100 -0.75 -10.64 5.40
CA PHE A 100 -0.27 -10.18 4.11
C PHE A 100 -0.05 -11.37 3.18
N LEU A 101 -0.09 -11.13 1.87
CA LEU A 101 0.27 -12.12 0.86
C LEU A 101 1.60 -11.73 0.22
N ALA A 102 2.45 -12.73 0.01
CA ALA A 102 3.73 -12.54 -0.65
C ALA A 102 3.54 -11.97 -2.07
N GLY A 103 4.42 -11.04 -2.48
CA GLY A 103 4.31 -10.35 -3.76
C GLY A 103 3.18 -9.31 -3.84
N THR A 104 2.51 -8.99 -2.74
CA THR A 104 1.42 -8.01 -2.72
C THR A 104 1.86 -6.70 -2.05
N ALA A 105 1.52 -5.58 -2.67
CA ALA A 105 1.68 -4.24 -2.13
C ALA A 105 0.41 -3.80 -1.37
N TYR A 106 0.61 -3.29 -0.16
CA TYR A 106 -0.43 -2.83 0.74
C TYR A 106 -0.18 -1.40 1.20
N THR A 107 -1.27 -0.64 1.25
CA THR A 107 -1.34 0.68 1.88
C THR A 107 -2.19 0.58 3.14
N ILE A 108 -1.56 0.84 4.28
CA ILE A 108 -2.26 1.03 5.55
C ILE A 108 -2.62 2.51 5.66
N ILE A 109 -3.89 2.81 5.89
CA ILE A 109 -4.37 4.18 6.07
C ILE A 109 -4.83 4.34 7.51
N ALA A 110 -4.14 5.20 8.25
CA ALA A 110 -4.57 5.63 9.57
C ALA A 110 -5.43 6.88 9.45
N TYR A 111 -6.65 6.84 9.98
CA TYR A 111 -7.63 7.93 9.86
C TYR A 111 -8.43 8.11 11.16
N PRO A 112 -8.93 9.32 11.46
CA PRO A 112 -9.72 9.54 12.66
C PRO A 112 -11.18 9.06 12.49
N THR A 113 -11.77 8.57 13.58
CA THR A 113 -13.21 8.40 13.73
C THR A 113 -13.87 9.75 14.05
N PRO A 114 -15.21 9.88 13.94
CA PRO A 114 -15.92 11.08 14.42
C PRO A 114 -15.61 11.43 15.89
N THR A 115 -15.25 10.44 16.71
CA THR A 115 -14.92 10.61 18.13
C THR A 115 -13.43 10.93 18.38
N GLY A 116 -12.61 11.05 17.33
CA GLY A 116 -11.19 11.37 17.43
C GLY A 116 -10.26 10.18 17.68
N SER A 117 -10.78 8.95 17.79
CA SER A 117 -9.96 7.74 17.86
C SER A 117 -9.32 7.45 16.50
N ILE A 118 -8.13 6.87 16.47
CA ILE A 118 -7.49 6.48 15.21
C ILE A 118 -7.93 5.07 14.83
N GLN A 119 -8.38 4.90 13.60
CA GLN A 119 -8.66 3.61 12.96
C GLN A 119 -7.67 3.35 11.82
N LEU A 120 -7.49 2.07 11.52
CA LEU A 120 -6.64 1.60 10.43
C LEU A 120 -7.50 0.89 9.38
N SER A 121 -7.25 1.16 8.11
CA SER A 121 -7.78 0.39 6.99
C SER A 121 -6.63 -0.06 6.09
N THR A 122 -6.80 -1.20 5.43
CA THR A 122 -5.76 -1.83 4.62
C THR A 122 -6.28 -2.01 3.21
N LEU A 123 -5.57 -1.43 2.25
CA LEU A 123 -5.89 -1.56 0.84
C LEU A 123 -4.77 -2.30 0.12
N SER A 124 -5.12 -3.33 -0.64
CA SER A 124 -4.22 -3.88 -1.66
C SER A 124 -4.16 -2.91 -2.84
N THR A 125 -2.95 -2.53 -3.23
CA THR A 125 -2.69 -1.69 -4.41
C THR A 125 -2.30 -2.51 -5.63
N VAL A 126 -2.53 -3.82 -5.62
CA VAL A 126 -2.25 -4.69 -6.76
C VAL A 126 -3.48 -4.84 -7.65
N ALA A 127 -3.34 -4.52 -8.94
CA ALA A 127 -4.43 -4.60 -9.92
C ALA A 127 -5.06 -6.00 -10.03
N THR A 128 -4.23 -7.06 -9.95
CA THR A 128 -4.68 -8.47 -10.04
C THR A 128 -5.60 -8.90 -8.90
N THR A 129 -5.62 -8.18 -7.79
CA THR A 129 -6.52 -8.45 -6.66
C THR A 129 -7.91 -7.82 -6.84
N SER A 130 -8.15 -7.15 -7.97
CA SER A 130 -9.45 -6.58 -8.32
C SER A 130 -10.04 -7.39 -9.48
N PRO A 131 -10.76 -8.50 -9.20
CA PRO A 131 -11.12 -9.52 -10.19
C PRO A 131 -12.02 -9.04 -11.33
N ASN A 132 -12.55 -7.82 -11.23
CA ASN A 132 -13.42 -7.19 -12.22
C ASN A 132 -12.85 -5.88 -12.79
N PHE A 133 -11.54 -5.63 -12.60
CA PHE A 133 -10.89 -4.43 -13.12
C PHE A 133 -10.05 -4.75 -14.35
N THR A 134 -10.39 -4.12 -15.48
CA THR A 134 -9.60 -4.18 -16.71
C THR A 134 -8.93 -2.82 -16.90
N PRO A 135 -7.58 -2.74 -16.87
CA PRO A 135 -6.87 -1.51 -17.17
C PRO A 135 -7.23 -1.00 -18.57
N VAL A 136 -7.50 0.30 -18.67
CA VAL A 136 -7.72 0.98 -19.95
C VAL A 136 -6.43 1.67 -20.36
N ALA A 137 -5.98 1.43 -21.59
CA ALA A 137 -4.75 2.02 -22.10
C ALA A 137 -4.79 3.56 -22.00
N GLY A 138 -3.71 4.15 -21.50
CA GLY A 138 -3.59 5.61 -21.32
C GLY A 138 -4.36 6.19 -20.13
N GLN A 139 -5.12 5.37 -19.38
CA GLN A 139 -5.79 5.80 -18.15
C GLN A 139 -4.97 5.44 -16.91
N ALA A 140 -5.15 6.21 -15.85
CA ALA A 140 -4.64 5.86 -14.54
C ALA A 140 -5.56 4.85 -13.84
N GLN A 141 -4.95 4.07 -12.96
CA GLN A 141 -5.65 3.14 -12.07
C GLN A 141 -5.73 3.79 -10.69
N LEU A 142 -6.95 4.03 -10.21
CA LEU A 142 -7.18 4.82 -9.00
C LEU A 142 -8.06 4.05 -8.02
N ARG A 143 -7.75 4.14 -6.74
CA ARG A 143 -8.73 3.95 -5.66
C ARG A 143 -8.94 5.28 -4.96
N VAL A 144 -10.15 5.51 -4.48
CA VAL A 144 -10.43 6.63 -3.59
C VAL A 144 -10.66 6.06 -2.20
N PHE A 145 -10.05 6.65 -1.18
CA PHE A 145 -10.31 6.34 0.22
C PHE A 145 -10.81 7.59 0.94
N ASN A 146 -11.95 7.48 1.62
CA ASN A 146 -12.48 8.56 2.46
C ASN A 146 -12.06 8.34 3.92
N GLY A 147 -10.95 8.94 4.33
CA GLY A 147 -10.40 8.91 5.69
C GLY A 147 -10.80 10.12 6.54
N THR A 148 -11.89 10.82 6.23
CA THR A 148 -12.32 12.00 6.99
C THR A 148 -12.98 11.66 8.32
N GLY A 149 -13.58 10.47 8.43
CA GLY A 149 -14.44 10.11 9.56
C GLY A 149 -15.84 10.72 9.50
N PHE A 150 -16.18 11.50 8.47
CA PHE A 150 -17.49 12.15 8.32
C PHE A 150 -17.83 12.44 6.85
N GLY A 151 -19.10 12.62 6.51
CA GLY A 151 -19.50 13.00 5.16
C GLY A 151 -19.28 11.92 4.10
N THR A 152 -20.13 11.93 3.08
CA THR A 152 -20.03 11.01 1.94
C THR A 152 -19.83 11.83 0.69
N TYR A 153 -18.83 11.46 -0.12
CA TYR A 153 -18.39 12.27 -1.24
C TYR A 153 -18.53 11.55 -2.57
N ASP A 154 -18.92 12.30 -3.60
CA ASP A 154 -18.65 11.94 -4.99
C ASP A 154 -17.33 12.60 -5.42
N VAL A 155 -16.51 11.86 -6.16
CA VAL A 155 -15.17 12.30 -6.57
C VAL A 155 -15.09 12.39 -8.08
N TYR A 156 -14.67 13.56 -8.55
CA TYR A 156 -14.50 13.89 -9.95
C TYR A 156 -13.03 14.11 -10.26
N VAL A 157 -12.54 13.42 -11.28
CA VAL A 157 -11.19 13.54 -11.82
C VAL A 157 -11.30 13.99 -13.28
N THR A 158 -10.94 15.24 -13.54
CA THR A 158 -11.34 15.96 -14.76
C THR A 158 -10.26 16.92 -15.23
N GLY A 159 -10.37 17.43 -16.48
CA GLY A 159 -9.57 18.58 -16.89
C GLY A 159 -9.83 19.80 -16.00
N SER A 160 -8.85 20.69 -15.88
CA SER A 160 -8.98 21.91 -15.07
C SER A 160 -10.18 22.74 -15.50
N GLY A 161 -11.09 23.03 -14.56
CA GLY A 161 -12.29 23.83 -14.78
C GLY A 161 -13.39 23.13 -15.60
N ALA A 162 -13.21 21.86 -15.98
CA ALA A 162 -14.21 21.16 -16.78
C ALA A 162 -15.54 21.00 -16.01
N PRO A 163 -16.68 20.89 -16.68
CA PRO A 163 -17.96 20.60 -16.03
C PRO A 163 -17.94 19.27 -15.27
N LEU A 164 -18.67 19.19 -14.15
CA LEU A 164 -18.89 17.95 -13.42
C LEU A 164 -20.09 17.23 -14.02
N THR A 165 -19.87 16.11 -14.71
CA THR A 165 -20.92 15.30 -15.31
C THR A 165 -21.09 13.99 -14.55
N THR A 166 -20.18 13.05 -14.76
CA THR A 166 -20.15 11.73 -14.12
C THR A 166 -18.99 11.68 -13.14
N ALA A 167 -19.26 11.35 -11.88
CA ALA A 167 -18.21 11.15 -10.90
C ALA A 167 -17.43 9.85 -11.21
N ASN A 168 -16.11 9.88 -10.99
CA ASN A 168 -15.25 8.71 -11.09
C ASN A 168 -15.50 7.74 -9.93
N ALA A 169 -15.81 8.27 -8.74
CA ALA A 169 -16.29 7.50 -7.60
C ALA A 169 -17.55 8.14 -7.03
N ILE A 170 -18.55 7.31 -6.73
CA ILE A 170 -19.85 7.76 -6.21
C ILE A 170 -20.01 7.21 -4.79
N ASN A 171 -20.62 8.01 -3.90
CA ASN A 171 -20.98 7.61 -2.55
C ASN A 171 -19.81 7.02 -1.72
N VAL A 172 -18.63 7.66 -1.75
CA VAL A 172 -17.47 7.19 -0.97
C VAL A 172 -17.69 7.54 0.51
N THR A 173 -18.10 6.56 1.29
CA THR A 173 -18.45 6.72 2.72
C THR A 173 -17.21 6.73 3.62
N PRO A 174 -17.27 7.35 4.82
CA PRO A 174 -16.13 7.42 5.73
C PRO A 174 -15.57 6.04 6.11
N GLY A 175 -14.24 5.95 6.19
CA GLY A 175 -13.50 4.74 6.52
C GLY A 175 -13.44 3.70 5.39
N THR A 176 -14.02 3.99 4.22
CA THR A 176 -14.09 3.05 3.09
C THR A 176 -13.23 3.49 1.91
N GLY A 177 -12.79 2.48 1.15
CA GLY A 177 -12.12 2.66 -0.13
C GLY A 177 -12.94 2.07 -1.27
N THR A 178 -12.84 2.67 -2.45
CA THR A 178 -13.47 2.13 -3.66
C THR A 178 -12.76 0.86 -4.14
N ALA A 179 -13.43 0.11 -5.02
CA ALA A 179 -12.73 -0.76 -5.97
C ALA A 179 -11.76 0.06 -6.85
N LEU A 180 -10.89 -0.62 -7.61
CA LEU A 180 -10.11 0.08 -8.63
C LEU A 180 -11.06 0.65 -9.69
N ILE A 181 -10.85 1.93 -10.00
CA ILE A 181 -11.55 2.69 -11.02
C ILE A 181 -10.54 3.28 -12.01
N THR A 182 -11.03 3.68 -13.17
CA THR A 182 -10.24 4.42 -14.15
C THR A 182 -10.39 5.92 -13.96
N ALA A 183 -9.31 6.65 -14.17
CA ALA A 183 -9.29 8.10 -14.15
C ALA A 183 -8.31 8.63 -15.21
N PRO A 184 -8.50 9.87 -15.71
CA PRO A 184 -7.53 10.51 -16.57
C PRO A 184 -6.12 10.45 -15.98
N ALA A 185 -5.14 10.00 -16.77
CA ALA A 185 -3.75 10.01 -16.37
C ALA A 185 -3.10 11.40 -16.56
N GLY A 186 -1.94 11.59 -15.95
CA GLY A 186 -1.22 12.86 -15.96
C GLY A 186 -1.76 13.83 -14.91
N THR A 187 -1.56 15.13 -15.15
CA THR A 187 -1.98 16.19 -14.24
C THR A 187 -3.44 16.57 -14.51
N THR A 188 -4.33 16.29 -13.57
CA THR A 188 -5.78 16.45 -13.70
C THR A 188 -6.35 17.05 -12.41
N GLN A 189 -7.45 17.79 -12.51
CA GLN A 189 -8.10 18.39 -11.36
C GLN A 189 -8.97 17.37 -10.63
N VAL A 190 -8.85 17.34 -9.30
CA VAL A 190 -9.67 16.52 -8.41
C VAL A 190 -10.63 17.42 -7.63
N ARG A 191 -11.92 17.13 -7.72
CA ARG A 191 -12.98 17.86 -7.00
C ARG A 191 -13.92 16.89 -6.31
N LEU A 192 -14.37 17.28 -5.13
CA LEU A 192 -15.31 16.54 -4.30
C LEU A 192 -16.61 17.31 -4.19
N THR A 193 -17.72 16.58 -4.22
CA THR A 193 -19.05 17.10 -3.91
C THR A 193 -19.66 16.24 -2.81
N ASN A 194 -20.71 16.74 -2.14
CA ASN A 194 -21.55 15.86 -1.34
C ASN A 194 -22.24 14.83 -2.24
N ALA A 195 -22.39 13.60 -1.75
CA ALA A 195 -23.09 12.53 -2.46
C ALA A 195 -24.41 12.98 -3.08
N GLY A 196 -24.58 12.73 -4.39
CA GLY A 196 -25.78 13.08 -5.14
C GLY A 196 -25.89 14.55 -5.54
N SER A 197 -24.85 15.35 -5.31
CA SER A 197 -24.78 16.77 -5.69
C SER A 197 -23.61 17.05 -6.63
N GLN A 198 -23.70 18.12 -7.41
CA GLN A 198 -22.61 18.65 -8.24
C GLN A 198 -21.98 19.92 -7.65
N THR A 199 -22.45 20.37 -6.47
CA THR A 199 -21.83 21.50 -5.77
C THR A 199 -20.50 21.08 -5.18
N VAL A 200 -19.41 21.69 -5.65
CA VAL A 200 -18.06 21.44 -5.14
C VAL A 200 -17.98 21.88 -3.69
N VAL A 201 -17.63 20.94 -2.81
CA VAL A 201 -17.36 21.20 -1.38
C VAL A 201 -15.87 21.25 -1.07
N PHE A 202 -15.06 20.64 -1.93
CA PHE A 202 -13.61 20.70 -1.84
C PHE A 202 -12.98 20.54 -3.22
N ASP A 203 -12.03 21.42 -3.52
CA ASP A 203 -11.21 21.37 -4.72
C ASP A 203 -9.77 21.07 -4.30
N ALA A 204 -9.30 19.88 -4.65
CA ALA A 204 -7.94 19.44 -4.39
C ALA A 204 -6.93 20.02 -5.39
N GLY A 205 -7.40 20.78 -6.38
CA GLY A 205 -6.60 21.30 -7.47
C GLY A 205 -6.03 20.19 -8.34
N ALA A 206 -4.89 20.49 -8.97
CA ALA A 206 -4.18 19.58 -9.85
C ALA A 206 -3.49 18.45 -9.07
N GLN A 207 -3.75 17.21 -9.46
CA GLN A 207 -3.16 15.99 -8.92
C GLN A 207 -2.59 15.17 -10.08
N SER A 208 -1.50 14.44 -9.83
CA SER A 208 -0.80 13.65 -10.84
C SER A 208 -1.06 12.17 -10.67
N PHE A 209 -1.56 11.50 -11.71
CA PHE A 209 -1.80 10.06 -11.71
C PHE A 209 -1.00 9.34 -12.80
N ALA A 210 -0.28 8.28 -12.41
CA ALA A 210 0.51 7.46 -13.32
C ALA A 210 -0.33 6.36 -13.99
N THR A 211 0.09 5.93 -15.18
CA THR A 211 -0.52 4.79 -15.90
C THR A 211 0.07 3.43 -15.52
N THR A 212 1.24 3.43 -14.87
CA THR A 212 2.08 2.23 -14.66
C THR A 212 1.69 1.40 -13.45
N ALA A 213 1.06 2.00 -12.44
CA ALA A 213 0.65 1.31 -11.23
C ALA A 213 -0.58 1.98 -10.61
N PRO A 214 -1.39 1.22 -9.84
CA PRO A 214 -2.45 1.79 -9.03
C PRO A 214 -1.96 2.85 -8.05
N SER A 215 -2.81 3.84 -7.82
CA SER A 215 -2.65 4.85 -6.79
C SER A 215 -3.90 4.93 -5.92
N VAL A 216 -3.75 5.47 -4.71
CA VAL A 216 -4.87 5.77 -3.82
C VAL A 216 -4.95 7.29 -3.63
N LEU A 217 -6.07 7.90 -4.03
CA LEU A 217 -6.42 9.24 -3.58
C LEU A 217 -7.02 9.12 -2.18
N VAL A 218 -6.35 9.69 -1.19
CA VAL A 218 -6.83 9.72 0.19
C VAL A 218 -7.44 11.09 0.47
N ILE A 219 -8.71 11.10 0.89
CA ILE A 219 -9.41 12.27 1.40
C ILE A 219 -9.30 12.22 2.92
N ALA A 220 -8.83 13.29 3.54
CA ALA A 220 -8.57 13.34 4.97
C ALA A 220 -9.07 14.67 5.56
N PRO A 221 -9.33 14.74 6.88
CA PRO A 221 -9.60 16.03 7.50
C PRO A 221 -8.32 16.88 7.41
N SER A 222 -8.44 18.19 7.30
CA SER A 222 -7.28 19.08 7.43
C SER A 222 -6.88 19.23 8.91
N THR A 223 -5.67 19.72 9.16
CA THR A 223 -5.30 20.22 10.50
C THR A 223 -6.04 21.51 10.84
N VAL A 224 -6.59 22.20 9.83
CA VAL A 224 -7.55 23.30 9.98
C VAL A 224 -8.95 22.73 10.19
N THR A 225 -9.60 23.11 11.28
CA THR A 225 -10.94 22.61 11.64
C THR A 225 -11.94 22.81 10.51
N GLY A 226 -12.66 21.74 10.17
CA GLY A 226 -13.73 21.75 9.16
C GLY A 226 -13.24 21.77 7.70
N ALA A 227 -11.94 21.91 7.45
CA ALA A 227 -11.38 21.82 6.11
C ALA A 227 -11.02 20.37 5.76
N LEU A 228 -10.99 20.08 4.46
CA LEU A 228 -10.48 18.81 3.92
C LEU A 228 -9.06 19.00 3.38
N ARG A 229 -8.34 17.90 3.30
CA ARG A 229 -7.10 17.77 2.52
C ARG A 229 -7.18 16.50 1.69
N SER A 230 -6.38 16.42 0.64
CA SER A 230 -6.20 15.18 -0.10
C SER A 230 -4.77 15.03 -0.56
N PHE A 231 -4.35 13.79 -0.80
CA PHE A 231 -3.05 13.50 -1.37
C PHE A 231 -3.08 12.16 -2.09
N VAL A 232 -2.27 12.04 -3.14
CA VAL A 232 -2.15 10.83 -3.96
C VAL A 232 -1.03 9.97 -3.42
N VAL A 233 -1.36 8.71 -3.15
CA VAL A 233 -0.48 7.72 -2.58
C VAL A 233 -0.12 6.72 -3.68
N PRO A 234 1.13 6.68 -4.16
CA PRO A 234 1.54 5.64 -5.09
C PRO A 234 1.55 4.28 -4.39
N SER A 235 1.38 3.21 -5.18
CA SER A 235 1.67 1.86 -4.73
C SER A 235 3.12 1.74 -4.25
N CYS A 236 3.35 0.81 -3.33
CA CYS A 236 4.64 0.14 -3.27
C CYS A 236 4.83 -0.75 -4.50
#